data_AF-A0AAD6D7V0-F1
#
_entry.id   AF-A0AAD6D7V0-F1
#
_cell.length_a   1.000
_cell.length_b   1.000
_cell.length_c   1.000
_cell.angle_alpha   90.00
_cell.angle_beta   90.00
_cell.angle_gamma   90.00
#
_symmetry.space_group_name_H-M   'P 1'
#
loop_
_entity.id
_entity.type
_entity.pdbx_description
1 polymer ?
#
loop_
_entity_poly.entity_id
_entity_poly.type
_entity_poly.pdbx_seq_one_letter_code
_entity_poly.pdbx_strand_id
1 'polypeptide(L)'
;MILSRRAVLSLGLSFFVVLFFAARHLTQPWDKLPQAVGLGDFVYPVGRNGTKNLNGSVGHQTLYAPQPNFVPGIPKPPGVKYSKRLVVPRTKTEDVSWIDTELPDWDTAIYVANDPHAPLHPPSNKGHEVMVYLTYVIDYYDDLSDISVFIHSHQNAWHNDEIFSGDTAEMLRRLNLARVAREGYMNLRCGMAPGCPAWMHPGATVEDESKQEELMLARAWGELFPDDEVPSVLAQPCCAQFALSRERIRTIPRARFVYYRDWLLQTDLSDYIAGRIWEYLWQYVFTGEPVVCVDENICLCDGYGICFGGPDEFQAYRDAADQLKYLQQDLSEWTFLADDLAFAEKLGELDETMELDIPPLGREGTMKEEADTIEHEVAELIHNALQRGEDPKLRALEAGRPWNEGDGF
;
A
#
# COMPACT_ATOMS: atom_id res chain seq x y z
N MET A 1 27.36 44.21 -41.47
CA MET A 1 28.37 44.57 -40.45
C MET A 1 29.09 43.31 -40.02
N ILE A 2 30.35 43.13 -40.43
CA ILE A 2 31.15 41.97 -40.08
C ILE A 2 31.73 42.24 -38.69
N LEU A 3 31.21 41.56 -37.66
CA LEU A 3 31.79 41.64 -36.32
C LEU A 3 33.25 41.16 -36.39
N SER A 4 34.17 42.05 -36.01
CA SER A 4 35.60 41.76 -35.91
C SER A 4 35.82 40.46 -35.13
N ARG A 5 36.76 39.60 -35.56
CA ARG A 5 37.13 38.35 -34.87
C ARG A 5 37.39 38.56 -33.37
N ARG A 6 37.83 39.76 -32.97
CA ARG A 6 38.00 40.12 -31.56
C ARG A 6 36.67 40.25 -30.81
N ALA A 7 35.63 40.81 -31.44
CA ALA A 7 34.30 40.95 -30.85
C ALA A 7 33.59 39.61 -30.67
N VAL A 8 33.78 38.66 -31.58
CA VAL A 8 33.24 37.29 -31.45
C VAL A 8 33.89 36.54 -30.29
N LEU A 9 35.21 36.69 -30.10
CA LEU A 9 35.93 36.12 -28.95
C LEU A 9 35.51 36.79 -27.64
N SER A 10 35.28 38.11 -27.63
CA SER A 10 34.77 38.81 -26.44
C SER A 10 33.37 38.37 -26.05
N LEU A 11 32.46 38.20 -27.02
CA LEU A 11 31.10 37.71 -26.78
C LEU A 11 31.09 36.27 -26.29
N GLY A 12 31.94 35.40 -26.86
CA GLY A 12 32.11 34.02 -26.39
C GLY A 12 32.66 33.93 -24.97
N LEU A 13 33.65 34.77 -24.64
CA LEU A 13 34.20 34.84 -23.29
C LEU A 13 33.15 35.34 -22.28
N SER A 14 32.39 36.38 -22.63
CA SER A 14 31.30 36.89 -21.78
C SER A 14 30.22 35.83 -21.55
N PHE A 15 29.82 35.09 -22.58
CA PHE A 15 28.83 34.02 -22.45
C PHE A 15 29.33 32.87 -21.56
N PHE A 16 30.59 32.46 -21.70
CA PHE A 16 31.21 31.45 -20.83
C PHE A 16 31.33 31.92 -19.39
N VAL A 17 31.66 33.19 -19.15
CA VAL A 17 31.71 33.77 -17.81
C VAL A 17 30.31 33.78 -17.18
N VAL A 18 29.27 34.20 -17.92
CA VAL A 18 27.88 34.16 -17.42
C VAL A 18 27.44 32.73 -17.11
N LEU A 19 27.71 31.76 -17.99
CA LEU A 19 27.39 30.35 -17.73
C LEU A 19 28.16 29.79 -16.54
N PHE A 20 29.43 30.14 -16.37
CA PHE A 20 30.23 29.70 -15.24
C PHE A 20 29.73 30.29 -13.90
N PHE A 21 29.33 31.57 -13.90
CA PHE A 21 28.71 32.19 -12.72
C PHE A 21 27.31 31.64 -12.43
N ALA A 22 26.50 31.37 -13.45
CA ALA A 22 25.19 30.74 -13.30
C ALA A 22 25.30 29.31 -12.77
N ALA A 23 26.22 28.51 -13.33
CA ALA A 23 26.50 27.16 -12.86
C ALA A 23 27.03 27.16 -11.41
N ARG A 24 27.91 28.12 -11.05
CA ARG A 24 28.36 28.28 -9.66
C ARG A 24 27.27 28.76 -8.69
N HIS A 25 26.29 29.53 -9.15
CA HIS A 25 25.14 29.91 -8.34
C HIS A 25 24.16 28.73 -8.13
N LEU A 26 23.97 27.89 -9.14
CA LEU A 26 23.13 26.69 -9.08
C LEU A 26 23.78 25.51 -8.34
N THR A 27 25.10 25.54 -8.14
CA THR A 27 25.87 24.49 -7.44
C THR A 27 26.38 24.92 -6.06
N GLN A 28 25.87 26.02 -5.49
CA GLN A 28 26.19 26.34 -4.10
C GLN A 28 25.59 25.29 -3.16
N PRO A 29 26.37 24.70 -2.24
CA PRO A 29 25.87 23.84 -1.17
C PRO A 29 24.81 24.60 -0.37
N TRP A 30 23.69 23.94 -0.09
CA TRP A 30 22.53 24.53 0.58
C TRP A 30 22.83 24.96 2.03
N ASP A 31 23.96 24.52 2.59
CA ASP A 31 24.47 24.84 3.93
C ASP A 31 24.76 26.34 4.17
N LYS A 32 24.73 27.18 3.13
CA LYS A 32 25.03 28.63 3.22
C LYS A 32 23.84 29.55 2.93
N LEU A 33 22.65 29.00 2.69
CA LEU A 33 21.43 29.81 2.67
C LEU A 33 21.06 30.15 4.12
N PRO A 34 20.92 31.45 4.48
CA PRO A 34 20.46 31.80 5.81
C PRO A 34 19.06 31.19 6.02
N GLN A 35 18.92 30.32 7.03
CA GLN A 35 17.64 29.86 7.57
C GLN A 35 16.87 31.07 8.09
N ALA A 36 16.21 31.77 7.19
CA ALA A 36 15.34 32.90 7.48
C ALA A 36 14.08 32.81 6.61
N VAL A 37 13.46 31.62 6.61
CA VAL A 37 12.03 31.46 6.38
C VAL A 37 11.58 30.49 7.46
N GLY A 38 10.96 31.06 8.49
CA GLY A 38 10.69 30.39 9.76
C GLY A 38 9.68 29.25 9.62
N LEU A 39 10.03 28.12 10.23
CA LEU A 39 9.05 27.30 10.93
C LEU A 39 8.25 28.23 11.88
N GLY A 40 6.95 28.01 11.96
CA GLY A 40 5.96 28.89 12.57
C GLY A 40 6.07 29.10 14.09
N ASP A 41 7.16 29.70 14.54
CA ASP A 41 7.30 30.19 15.91
C ASP A 41 6.93 31.67 15.99
N PHE A 42 5.75 31.95 16.55
CA PHE A 42 5.43 33.29 17.05
C PHE A 42 6.29 33.60 18.28
N VAL A 43 7.46 34.20 18.03
CA VAL A 43 8.26 34.84 19.09
C VAL A 43 7.61 36.17 19.45
N TYR A 44 6.86 36.20 20.55
CA TYR A 44 6.47 37.47 21.18
C TYR A 44 7.70 38.13 21.84
N PRO A 45 7.90 39.46 21.67
CA PRO A 45 8.97 40.14 22.37
C PRO A 45 8.59 40.34 23.84
N VAL A 46 9.40 39.74 24.72
CA VAL A 46 9.96 40.20 26.00
C VAL A 46 9.08 41.06 26.93
N GLY A 47 8.96 40.63 28.19
CA GLY A 47 8.98 41.56 29.34
C GLY A 47 7.69 41.67 30.18
N ARG A 48 7.77 41.10 31.37
CA ARG A 48 7.21 41.53 32.68
C ARG A 48 6.04 42.55 32.70
N ASN A 49 4.95 42.10 33.33
CA ASN A 49 3.83 42.83 33.95
C ASN A 49 2.87 43.63 33.07
N GLY A 50 1.66 43.08 32.89
CA GLY A 50 0.48 43.87 32.52
C GLY A 50 -0.71 42.99 32.16
N THR A 51 -1.65 42.83 33.09
CA THR A 51 -2.98 42.27 32.85
C THR A 51 -3.71 43.06 31.76
N LYS A 52 -3.88 42.49 30.57
CA LYS A 52 -4.90 42.93 29.60
C LYS A 52 -5.50 41.76 28.84
N ASN A 53 -6.79 41.56 29.08
CA ASN A 53 -7.69 40.76 28.25
C ASN A 53 -7.59 41.22 26.80
N LEU A 54 -7.25 40.30 25.90
CA LEU A 54 -7.41 40.47 24.46
C LEU A 54 -8.28 39.33 23.94
N ASN A 55 -9.57 39.65 23.75
CA ASN A 55 -10.45 38.94 22.82
C ASN A 55 -9.83 39.02 21.42
N GLY A 56 -9.08 38.00 21.02
CA GLY A 56 -8.69 37.78 19.63
C GLY A 56 -9.77 36.98 18.93
N SER A 57 -10.51 37.62 18.04
CA SER A 57 -11.35 36.92 17.06
C SER A 57 -10.44 36.06 16.18
N VAL A 58 -10.52 34.73 16.35
CA VAL A 58 -9.94 33.77 15.42
C VAL A 58 -10.58 34.03 14.06
N GLY A 59 -9.82 34.63 13.15
CA GLY A 59 -10.25 34.76 11.76
C GLY A 59 -10.51 33.37 11.20
N HIS A 60 -11.68 33.17 10.60
CA HIS A 60 -11.99 31.95 9.85
C HIS A 60 -10.95 31.80 8.73
N GLN A 61 -9.94 30.96 8.92
CA GLN A 61 -9.09 30.50 7.85
C GLN A 61 -10.00 29.71 6.89
N THR A 62 -10.20 30.26 5.69
CA THR A 62 -11.02 29.59 4.69
C THR A 62 -10.14 28.52 4.07
N LEU A 63 -10.41 27.25 4.37
CA LEU A 63 -9.68 26.11 3.81
C LEU A 63 -9.77 26.15 2.28
N TYR A 64 -8.68 25.79 1.60
CA TYR A 64 -8.65 25.65 0.15
C TYR A 64 -9.63 24.55 -0.31
N ALA A 65 -9.78 23.49 0.47
CA ALA A 65 -10.81 22.48 0.25
C ALA A 65 -11.46 22.00 1.56
N PRO A 66 -12.81 21.88 1.62
CA PRO A 66 -13.48 21.39 2.82
C PRO A 66 -13.09 19.93 3.11
N GLN A 67 -12.76 19.62 4.36
CA GLN A 67 -12.38 18.25 4.70
C GLN A 67 -13.58 17.29 4.61
N PRO A 68 -13.41 16.08 4.06
CA PRO A 68 -14.47 15.11 3.97
C PRO A 68 -14.85 14.65 5.39
N ASN A 69 -16.15 14.56 5.68
CA ASN A 69 -16.61 14.01 6.94
C ASN A 69 -16.77 12.49 6.80
N PHE A 70 -15.76 11.78 7.27
CA PHE A 70 -15.68 10.34 7.20
C PHE A 70 -16.47 9.67 8.33
N VAL A 71 -17.66 9.18 7.98
CA VAL A 71 -18.54 8.43 8.91
C VAL A 71 -18.62 6.95 8.51
N PRO A 72 -18.86 6.03 9.45
CA PRO A 72 -19.16 4.65 9.12
C PRO A 72 -20.38 4.55 8.19
N GLY A 73 -20.28 3.69 7.18
CA GLY A 73 -21.39 3.36 6.30
C GLY A 73 -22.36 2.35 6.93
N ILE A 74 -23.47 2.14 6.25
CA ILE A 74 -24.53 1.22 6.69
C ILE A 74 -24.51 0.01 5.75
N PRO A 75 -24.17 -1.19 6.24
CA PRO A 75 -24.29 -2.41 5.46
C PRO A 75 -25.71 -2.64 4.94
N LYS A 76 -25.81 -3.28 3.78
CA LYS A 76 -27.09 -3.77 3.28
C LYS A 76 -27.66 -4.86 4.20
N PRO A 77 -29.00 -4.98 4.29
CA PRO A 77 -29.63 -6.07 5.02
C PRO A 77 -29.25 -7.45 4.47
N PRO A 78 -29.36 -8.52 5.28
CA PRO A 78 -29.09 -9.89 4.85
C PRO A 78 -29.89 -10.29 3.62
N GLY A 79 -29.23 -11.00 2.70
CA GLY A 79 -29.84 -11.48 1.45
C GLY A 79 -29.91 -10.43 0.33
N VAL A 80 -29.60 -9.15 0.61
CA VAL A 80 -29.48 -8.13 -0.43
C VAL A 80 -28.05 -8.13 -0.97
N LYS A 81 -27.90 -8.38 -2.27
CA LYS A 81 -26.58 -8.44 -2.91
C LYS A 81 -25.96 -7.05 -3.11
N TYR A 82 -24.63 -6.98 -2.99
CA TYR A 82 -23.84 -5.84 -3.43
C TYR A 82 -23.52 -5.98 -4.93
N SER A 83 -23.69 -4.89 -5.68
CA SER A 83 -22.97 -4.71 -6.94
C SER A 83 -21.50 -4.48 -6.63
N LYS A 84 -20.62 -5.16 -7.34
CA LYS A 84 -19.18 -5.17 -7.06
C LYS A 84 -18.39 -5.12 -8.36
N ARG A 85 -17.31 -4.34 -8.38
CA ARG A 85 -16.46 -4.18 -9.56
C ARG A 85 -14.99 -4.25 -9.20
N LEU A 86 -14.24 -5.08 -9.93
CA LEU A 86 -12.78 -5.14 -9.88
C LEU A 86 -12.20 -4.08 -10.81
N VAL A 87 -11.24 -3.31 -10.30
CA VAL A 87 -10.49 -2.30 -11.03
C VAL A 87 -9.06 -2.82 -11.16
N VAL A 88 -8.66 -3.17 -12.37
CA VAL A 88 -7.42 -3.90 -12.61
C VAL A 88 -6.55 -3.14 -13.62
N PRO A 89 -5.41 -2.60 -13.21
CA PRO A 89 -4.39 -2.10 -14.11
C PRO A 89 -3.61 -3.29 -14.67
N ARG A 90 -3.37 -3.26 -15.98
CA ARG A 90 -2.48 -4.21 -16.64
C ARG A 90 -1.75 -3.56 -17.80
N THR A 91 -0.72 -4.23 -18.25
CA THR A 91 -0.08 -4.04 -19.54
C THR A 91 -0.68 -5.01 -20.57
N LYS A 92 -0.32 -4.83 -21.84
CA LYS A 92 -0.69 -5.77 -22.91
C LYS A 92 -0.28 -7.21 -22.62
N THR A 93 0.86 -7.41 -21.97
CA THR A 93 1.50 -8.72 -21.77
C THR A 93 1.04 -9.46 -20.52
N GLU A 94 0.46 -8.76 -19.55
CA GLU A 94 -0.08 -9.38 -18.35
C GLU A 94 -1.41 -10.09 -18.64
N ASP A 95 -1.51 -11.30 -18.13
CA ASP A 95 -2.70 -12.13 -18.24
C ASP A 95 -3.62 -11.92 -17.03
N VAL A 96 -4.89 -11.67 -17.32
CA VAL A 96 -5.98 -11.47 -16.35
C VAL A 96 -7.18 -12.36 -16.68
N SER A 97 -7.01 -13.34 -17.59
CA SER A 97 -8.07 -14.27 -18.00
C SER A 97 -8.56 -15.16 -16.86
N TRP A 98 -7.73 -15.32 -15.81
CA TRP A 98 -8.11 -16.00 -14.57
C TRP A 98 -9.33 -15.36 -13.90
N ILE A 99 -9.55 -14.04 -14.02
CA ILE A 99 -10.67 -13.35 -13.38
C ILE A 99 -12.00 -13.90 -13.88
N ASP A 100 -12.13 -14.12 -15.19
CA ASP A 100 -13.36 -14.66 -15.79
C ASP A 100 -13.66 -16.09 -15.32
N THR A 101 -12.62 -16.85 -14.96
CA THR A 101 -12.74 -18.24 -14.50
C THR A 101 -13.03 -18.31 -13.00
N GLU A 102 -12.31 -17.54 -12.21
CA GLU A 102 -12.30 -17.63 -10.75
C GLU A 102 -13.34 -16.72 -10.07
N LEU A 103 -13.72 -15.62 -10.72
CA LEU A 103 -14.59 -14.55 -10.20
C LEU A 103 -15.69 -14.15 -11.22
N PRO A 104 -16.46 -15.11 -11.78
CA PRO A 104 -17.41 -14.86 -12.86
C PRO A 104 -18.60 -13.96 -12.48
N ASP A 105 -18.82 -13.72 -11.19
CA ASP A 105 -19.89 -12.89 -10.65
C ASP A 105 -19.44 -11.44 -10.34
N TRP A 106 -18.21 -11.08 -10.67
CA TRP A 106 -17.67 -9.73 -10.51
C TRP A 106 -17.70 -8.95 -11.82
N ASP A 107 -18.20 -7.71 -11.78
CA ASP A 107 -17.95 -6.78 -12.89
C ASP A 107 -16.46 -6.43 -12.93
N THR A 108 -15.94 -6.09 -14.10
CA THR A 108 -14.54 -5.70 -14.25
C THR A 108 -14.38 -4.38 -15.00
N ALA A 109 -13.39 -3.59 -14.57
CA ALA A 109 -12.87 -2.42 -15.24
C ALA A 109 -11.35 -2.64 -15.41
N ILE A 110 -10.98 -3.33 -16.49
CA ILE A 110 -9.61 -3.72 -16.78
C ILE A 110 -8.99 -2.68 -17.71
N TYR A 111 -8.04 -1.89 -17.19
CA TYR A 111 -7.35 -0.85 -17.94
C TYR A 111 -6.02 -1.35 -18.50
N VAL A 112 -5.77 -1.07 -19.78
CA VAL A 112 -4.48 -1.38 -20.41
C VAL A 112 -3.61 -0.13 -20.44
N ALA A 113 -2.67 -0.03 -19.50
CA ALA A 113 -1.88 1.17 -19.25
C ALA A 113 -0.98 1.55 -20.43
N ASN A 114 -0.48 0.58 -21.19
CA ASN A 114 0.44 0.80 -22.32
C ASN A 114 -0.20 0.58 -23.70
N ASP A 115 -1.52 0.75 -23.82
CA ASP A 115 -2.25 0.72 -25.09
C ASP A 115 -3.22 1.90 -25.28
N PRO A 116 -2.86 2.95 -26.05
CA PRO A 116 -3.76 4.07 -26.28
C PRO A 116 -5.02 3.72 -27.09
N HIS A 117 -5.07 2.51 -27.66
CA HIS A 117 -6.23 2.01 -28.40
C HIS A 117 -7.10 1.06 -27.59
N ALA A 118 -6.71 0.73 -26.35
CA ALA A 118 -7.54 -0.12 -25.51
C ALA A 118 -8.86 0.60 -25.13
N PRO A 119 -9.98 -0.14 -25.02
CA PRO A 119 -11.26 0.46 -24.64
C PRO A 119 -11.20 1.22 -23.30
N LEU A 120 -10.46 0.67 -22.34
CA LEU A 120 -10.14 1.33 -21.07
C LEU A 120 -8.63 1.61 -21.04
N HIS A 121 -8.27 2.87 -21.19
CA HIS A 121 -6.89 3.36 -21.15
C HIS A 121 -6.82 4.63 -20.31
N PRO A 122 -5.89 4.73 -19.34
CA PRO A 122 -5.70 5.97 -18.59
C PRO A 122 -5.18 7.11 -19.50
N PRO A 123 -5.28 8.39 -19.10
CA PRO A 123 -4.78 9.52 -19.90
C PRO A 123 -3.28 9.43 -20.25
N SER A 124 -2.49 8.76 -19.41
CA SER A 124 -1.07 8.46 -19.64
C SER A 124 -0.63 7.30 -18.75
N ASN A 125 0.44 6.59 -19.10
CA ASN A 125 1.07 5.62 -18.19
C ASN A 125 2.07 6.31 -17.25
N LYS A 126 1.58 6.92 -16.17
CA LYS A 126 2.40 7.64 -15.15
C LYS A 126 1.96 7.25 -13.75
N GLY A 127 2.89 6.92 -12.85
CA GLY A 127 2.55 6.48 -11.49
C GLY A 127 1.91 5.09 -11.40
N HIS A 128 2.18 4.21 -12.37
CA HIS A 128 1.68 2.83 -12.41
C HIS A 128 0.16 2.71 -12.18
N GLU A 129 -0.29 1.91 -11.23
CA GLU A 129 -1.70 1.65 -10.90
C GLU A 129 -2.47 2.91 -10.50
N VAL A 130 -1.79 3.91 -9.94
CA VAL A 130 -2.41 5.11 -9.38
C VAL A 130 -3.21 5.86 -10.44
N MET A 131 -2.67 5.99 -11.64
CA MET A 131 -3.38 6.67 -12.73
C MET A 131 -4.64 5.94 -13.13
N VAL A 132 -4.60 4.60 -13.15
CA VAL A 132 -5.76 3.77 -13.45
C VAL A 132 -6.81 3.91 -12.36
N TYR A 133 -6.42 3.83 -11.09
CA TYR A 133 -7.35 3.93 -9.96
C TYR A 133 -8.04 5.30 -9.93
N LEU A 134 -7.28 6.39 -10.06
CA LEU A 134 -7.84 7.74 -10.14
C LEU A 134 -8.74 7.91 -11.37
N THR A 135 -8.32 7.39 -12.53
CA THR A 135 -9.12 7.46 -13.76
C THR A 135 -10.46 6.73 -13.60
N TYR A 136 -10.45 5.52 -13.04
CA TYR A 136 -11.68 4.79 -12.75
C TYR A 136 -12.62 5.57 -11.82
N VAL A 137 -12.11 6.07 -10.70
CA VAL A 137 -12.91 6.84 -9.73
C VAL A 137 -13.50 8.08 -10.39
N ILE A 138 -12.73 8.77 -11.23
CA ILE A 138 -13.20 9.94 -11.97
C ILE A 138 -14.26 9.53 -12.99
N ASP A 139 -14.02 8.56 -13.85
CA ASP A 139 -14.88 8.24 -14.98
C ASP A 139 -16.21 7.62 -14.53
N TYR A 140 -16.17 6.78 -13.50
CA TYR A 140 -17.34 6.07 -12.97
C TYR A 140 -17.99 6.75 -11.77
N TYR A 141 -17.56 7.95 -11.36
CA TYR A 141 -18.02 8.62 -10.12
C TYR A 141 -19.56 8.58 -9.90
N ASP A 142 -20.33 8.79 -10.98
CA ASP A 142 -21.78 8.81 -10.97
C ASP A 142 -22.43 7.41 -11.12
N ASP A 143 -21.66 6.41 -11.55
CA ASP A 143 -22.06 5.01 -11.83
C ASP A 143 -21.19 3.96 -11.10
N LEU A 144 -20.69 4.30 -9.92
CA LEU A 144 -19.91 3.39 -9.08
C LEU A 144 -20.78 2.19 -8.65
N SER A 145 -20.18 0.99 -8.65
CA SER A 145 -20.75 -0.18 -7.95
C SER A 145 -20.80 0.06 -6.44
N ASP A 146 -21.60 -0.72 -5.69
CA ASP A 146 -21.71 -0.54 -4.23
C ASP A 146 -20.32 -0.68 -3.60
N ILE A 147 -19.54 -1.64 -4.10
CA ILE A 147 -18.16 -1.88 -3.73
C ILE A 147 -17.28 -1.84 -4.98
N SER A 148 -16.20 -1.06 -4.94
CA SER A 148 -15.13 -1.09 -5.95
C SER A 148 -13.87 -1.64 -5.29
N VAL A 149 -13.22 -2.62 -5.92
CA VAL A 149 -12.03 -3.28 -5.37
C VAL A 149 -10.87 -3.11 -6.35
N PHE A 150 -9.77 -2.58 -5.85
CA PHE A 150 -8.59 -2.19 -6.60
C PHE A 150 -7.50 -3.22 -6.33
N ILE A 151 -7.06 -3.92 -7.37
CA ILE A 151 -6.11 -5.04 -7.27
C ILE A 151 -5.04 -4.96 -8.34
N HIS A 152 -3.93 -5.65 -8.12
CA HIS A 152 -2.96 -5.94 -9.17
C HIS A 152 -3.47 -7.04 -10.13
N SER A 153 -2.86 -7.13 -11.30
CA SER A 153 -3.25 -8.06 -12.39
C SER A 153 -3.03 -9.54 -12.06
N HIS A 154 -2.09 -9.85 -11.16
CA HIS A 154 -1.62 -11.21 -10.92
C HIS A 154 -2.57 -12.00 -10.00
N GLN A 155 -2.89 -13.25 -10.37
CA GLN A 155 -3.63 -14.15 -9.47
C GLN A 155 -2.76 -14.54 -8.27
N ASN A 156 -1.57 -15.07 -8.52
CA ASN A 156 -0.65 -15.51 -7.47
C ASN A 156 0.43 -14.45 -7.27
N ALA A 157 0.53 -13.90 -6.06
CA ALA A 157 1.49 -12.84 -5.76
C ALA A 157 2.00 -12.91 -4.32
N TRP A 158 3.27 -12.52 -4.15
CA TRP A 158 3.95 -12.48 -2.85
C TRP A 158 3.31 -11.49 -1.87
N HIS A 159 2.58 -10.51 -2.38
CA HIS A 159 2.00 -9.44 -1.57
C HIS A 159 0.60 -9.78 -1.01
N ASN A 160 0.05 -10.93 -1.39
CA ASN A 160 -1.17 -11.48 -0.80
C ASN A 160 -0.80 -12.36 0.40
N ASP A 161 -1.65 -12.38 1.43
CA ASP A 161 -1.35 -13.12 2.66
C ASP A 161 -1.23 -14.63 2.42
N GLU A 162 -0.27 -15.26 3.11
CA GLU A 162 0.05 -16.69 3.00
C GLU A 162 -1.14 -17.58 3.37
N ILE A 163 -2.04 -17.10 4.23
CA ILE A 163 -3.30 -17.79 4.58
C ILE A 163 -4.25 -17.99 3.38
N PHE A 164 -4.09 -17.18 2.31
CA PHE A 164 -4.77 -17.36 1.03
C PHE A 164 -3.87 -18.02 -0.01
N SER A 165 -2.75 -18.62 0.40
CA SER A 165 -1.73 -19.20 -0.50
C SER A 165 -1.19 -18.22 -1.55
N GLY A 166 -1.24 -16.91 -1.25
CA GLY A 166 -0.86 -15.87 -2.21
C GLY A 166 -1.87 -15.65 -3.35
N ASP A 167 -3.04 -16.30 -3.33
CA ASP A 167 -4.05 -16.26 -4.39
C ASP A 167 -5.06 -15.11 -4.19
N THR A 168 -5.04 -14.15 -5.11
CA THR A 168 -5.98 -13.02 -5.18
C THR A 168 -7.43 -13.48 -5.30
N ALA A 169 -7.70 -14.56 -6.06
CA ALA A 169 -9.06 -15.07 -6.23
C ALA A 169 -9.64 -15.60 -4.92
N GLU A 170 -8.84 -16.34 -4.14
CA GLU A 170 -9.28 -16.89 -2.85
C GLU A 170 -9.56 -15.77 -1.84
N MET A 171 -8.67 -14.77 -1.77
CA MET A 171 -8.89 -13.58 -0.97
C MET A 171 -10.19 -12.87 -1.35
N LEU A 172 -10.44 -12.63 -2.65
CA LEU A 172 -11.62 -11.90 -3.12
C LEU A 172 -12.93 -12.68 -2.97
N ARG A 173 -12.93 -14.01 -3.11
CA ARG A 173 -14.12 -14.83 -2.84
C ARG A 173 -14.58 -14.72 -1.39
N ARG A 174 -13.65 -14.50 -0.47
CA ARG A 174 -13.89 -14.37 0.97
C ARG A 174 -14.11 -12.94 1.44
N LEU A 175 -13.89 -11.93 0.59
CA LEU A 175 -14.00 -10.54 1.01
C LEU A 175 -15.41 -10.22 1.51
N ASN A 176 -15.50 -9.81 2.78
CA ASN A 176 -16.72 -9.38 3.43
C ASN A 176 -17.12 -7.98 2.94
N LEU A 177 -18.05 -7.94 1.98
CA LEU A 177 -18.54 -6.69 1.38
C LEU A 177 -19.32 -5.83 2.39
N ALA A 178 -19.96 -6.42 3.41
CA ALA A 178 -20.60 -5.66 4.48
C ALA A 178 -19.57 -4.92 5.35
N ARG A 179 -18.39 -5.49 5.60
CA ARG A 179 -17.29 -4.77 6.25
C ARG A 179 -16.84 -3.59 5.39
N VAL A 180 -16.61 -3.80 4.09
CA VAL A 180 -16.20 -2.71 3.19
C VAL A 180 -17.25 -1.60 3.16
N ALA A 181 -18.54 -1.94 3.13
CA ALA A 181 -19.62 -0.96 3.20
C ALA A 181 -19.60 -0.17 4.52
N ARG A 182 -19.36 -0.84 5.65
CA ARG A 182 -19.35 -0.24 6.99
C ARG A 182 -18.14 0.65 7.24
N GLU A 183 -16.94 0.15 6.96
CA GLU A 183 -15.71 0.91 7.16
C GLU A 183 -15.48 1.92 6.03
N GLY A 184 -16.03 1.66 4.85
CA GLY A 184 -15.89 2.45 3.64
C GLY A 184 -14.54 2.35 2.95
N TYR A 185 -13.48 1.98 3.68
CA TYR A 185 -12.16 1.64 3.18
C TYR A 185 -11.67 0.37 3.88
N MET A 186 -11.09 -0.55 3.12
CA MET A 186 -10.43 -1.74 3.66
C MET A 186 -9.21 -2.07 2.81
N ASN A 187 -8.04 -2.13 3.43
CA ASN A 187 -6.87 -2.72 2.79
C ASN A 187 -7.10 -4.23 2.62
N LEU A 188 -6.77 -4.79 1.45
CA LEU A 188 -6.97 -6.21 1.20
C LEU A 188 -5.92 -7.09 1.90
N ARG A 189 -4.72 -6.54 2.13
CA ARG A 189 -3.68 -7.23 2.90
C ARG A 189 -3.95 -7.07 4.39
N CYS A 190 -3.91 -8.17 5.12
CA CYS A 190 -3.98 -8.18 6.58
C CYS A 190 -2.59 -8.17 7.23
N GLY A 191 -1.58 -8.80 6.62
CA GLY A 191 -0.23 -8.87 7.16
C GLY A 191 0.40 -7.49 7.36
N MET A 192 0.94 -7.25 8.56
CA MET A 192 1.42 -5.93 8.99
C MET A 192 2.67 -5.43 8.23
N ALA A 193 3.54 -6.34 7.80
CA ALA A 193 4.80 -5.99 7.14
C ALA A 193 4.72 -6.27 5.63
N PRO A 194 5.30 -5.40 4.78
CA PRO A 194 5.78 -4.06 5.11
C PRO A 194 4.59 -3.09 5.29
N GLY A 195 4.80 -2.00 6.04
CA GLY A 195 3.84 -0.90 6.11
C GLY A 195 3.31 -0.50 7.49
N CYS A 196 3.23 -1.42 8.44
CA CYS A 196 2.81 -1.17 9.82
C CYS A 196 3.89 -1.57 10.84
N PRO A 197 3.90 -0.95 12.05
CA PRO A 197 3.01 0.11 12.52
C PRO A 197 3.44 1.54 12.13
N ALA A 198 4.70 1.72 11.70
CA ALA A 198 5.27 3.01 11.34
C ALA A 198 6.25 2.84 10.18
N TRP A 199 5.75 2.96 8.95
CA TRP A 199 6.54 2.68 7.75
C TRP A 199 7.19 3.92 7.17
N MET A 200 6.42 4.97 6.87
CA MET A 200 6.94 6.19 6.26
C MET A 200 6.97 7.34 7.25
N HIS A 201 8.06 8.10 7.21
CA HIS A 201 8.28 9.30 8.00
C HIS A 201 8.50 10.50 7.05
N PRO A 202 7.47 11.30 6.73
CA PRO A 202 7.61 12.43 5.82
C PRO A 202 8.72 13.43 6.19
N GLY A 203 9.12 13.50 7.46
CA GLY A 203 10.23 14.33 7.95
C GLY A 203 11.63 13.70 7.84
N ALA A 204 11.76 12.51 7.26
CA ALA A 204 13.05 11.84 7.08
C ALA A 204 13.98 12.66 6.17
N THR A 205 15.27 12.64 6.50
CA THR A 205 16.33 13.37 5.75
C THR A 205 17.47 12.46 5.33
N VAL A 206 17.43 11.19 5.74
CA VAL A 206 18.41 10.17 5.43
C VAL A 206 17.79 9.23 4.42
N GLU A 207 18.52 8.92 3.35
CA GLU A 207 18.06 8.00 2.32
C GLU A 207 18.03 6.57 2.87
N ASP A 208 16.90 5.90 2.65
CA ASP A 208 16.71 4.47 2.87
C ASP A 208 16.44 3.82 1.51
N GLU A 209 17.32 2.91 1.08
CA GLU A 209 17.20 2.23 -0.21
C GLU A 209 15.88 1.44 -0.35
N SER A 210 15.29 1.03 0.77
CA SER A 210 14.01 0.32 0.80
C SER A 210 12.78 1.25 0.65
N LYS A 211 12.96 2.56 0.86
CA LYS A 211 11.89 3.59 0.92
C LYS A 211 12.31 4.92 0.28
N GLN A 212 12.80 4.86 -0.96
CA GLN A 212 13.35 6.03 -1.68
C GLN A 212 12.38 7.22 -1.75
N GLU A 213 11.08 6.94 -1.77
CA GLU A 213 9.99 7.91 -1.80
C GLU A 213 9.83 8.72 -0.50
N GLU A 214 10.36 8.24 0.63
CA GLU A 214 10.17 8.86 1.94
C GLU A 214 10.68 10.30 1.99
N LEU A 215 11.83 10.56 1.37
CA LEU A 215 12.44 11.89 1.28
C LEU A 215 11.59 12.91 0.50
N MET A 216 10.70 12.43 -0.37
CA MET A 216 9.83 13.27 -1.19
C MET A 216 8.44 13.45 -0.59
N LEU A 217 8.09 12.70 0.47
CA LEU A 217 6.74 12.69 1.02
C LEU A 217 6.31 14.03 1.59
N ALA A 218 7.14 14.74 2.36
CA ALA A 218 6.73 16.05 2.90
C ALA A 218 6.43 17.07 1.80
N ARG A 219 7.22 17.07 0.71
CA ARG A 219 6.97 17.92 -0.45
C ARG A 219 5.65 17.53 -1.13
N ALA A 220 5.49 16.25 -1.45
CA ALA A 220 4.28 15.75 -2.10
C ALA A 220 3.03 15.98 -1.24
N TRP A 221 3.14 15.85 0.09
CA TRP A 221 2.07 16.12 1.03
C TRP A 221 1.64 17.58 0.98
N GLY A 222 2.57 18.53 1.06
CA GLY A 222 2.25 19.95 0.98
C GLY A 222 1.63 20.37 -0.36
N GLU A 223 1.92 19.63 -1.43
CA GLU A 223 1.28 19.82 -2.73
C GLU A 223 -0.12 19.16 -2.78
N LEU A 224 -0.31 17.95 -2.26
CA LEU A 224 -1.57 17.20 -2.34
C LEU A 224 -2.61 17.64 -1.29
N PHE A 225 -2.15 18.02 -0.11
CA PHE A 225 -2.97 18.35 1.07
C PHE A 225 -2.51 19.68 1.69
N PRO A 226 -2.60 20.80 0.96
CA PRO A 226 -2.01 22.08 1.37
C PRO A 226 -2.61 22.68 2.65
N ASP A 227 -3.81 22.24 3.03
CA ASP A 227 -4.48 22.69 4.25
C ASP A 227 -4.19 21.80 5.48
N ASP A 228 -3.53 20.65 5.28
CA ASP A 228 -3.34 19.64 6.32
C ASP A 228 -1.90 19.63 6.83
N GLU A 229 -1.73 19.41 8.13
CA GLU A 229 -0.41 19.25 8.72
C GLU A 229 0.26 17.99 8.17
N VAL A 230 1.57 18.07 7.90
CA VAL A 230 2.37 16.92 7.49
C VAL A 230 2.45 15.94 8.66
N PRO A 231 1.97 14.69 8.53
CA PRO A 231 1.99 13.73 9.62
C PRO A 231 3.43 13.27 9.90
N SER A 232 3.70 12.91 11.15
CA SER A 232 5.01 12.35 11.54
C SER A 232 5.23 10.93 11.04
N VAL A 233 4.14 10.19 10.78
CA VAL A 233 4.13 8.79 10.34
C VAL A 233 2.98 8.59 9.36
N LEU A 234 3.22 7.88 8.27
CA LEU A 234 2.18 7.24 7.45
C LEU A 234 2.37 5.73 7.50
N ALA A 235 1.29 4.99 7.75
CA ALA A 235 1.35 3.55 7.89
C ALA A 235 0.02 2.88 7.53
N GLN A 236 0.12 1.77 6.81
CA GLN A 236 -0.91 0.77 6.54
C GLN A 236 -0.22 -0.45 5.92
N PRO A 237 -0.83 -1.64 5.85
CA PRO A 237 -0.28 -2.73 5.04
C PRO A 237 0.00 -2.27 3.59
N CYS A 238 1.11 -2.74 3.00
CA CYS A 238 1.58 -2.26 1.70
C CYS A 238 0.64 -2.55 0.52
N CYS A 239 1.13 -2.14 -0.65
CA CYS A 239 0.87 -2.76 -1.94
C CYS A 239 -0.42 -2.32 -2.63
N ALA A 240 -1.00 -1.19 -2.21
CA ALA A 240 -2.07 -0.48 -2.93
C ALA A 240 -3.24 -1.36 -3.43
N GLN A 241 -3.57 -2.43 -2.71
CA GLN A 241 -4.76 -3.25 -2.95
C GLN A 241 -5.78 -2.99 -1.85
N PHE A 242 -6.94 -2.45 -2.23
CA PHE A 242 -7.95 -2.03 -1.27
C PHE A 242 -9.36 -2.10 -1.86
N ALA A 243 -10.35 -2.15 -0.98
CA ALA A 243 -11.77 -2.09 -1.31
C ALA A 243 -12.39 -0.80 -0.78
N LEU A 244 -13.29 -0.21 -1.56
CA LEU A 244 -13.99 1.02 -1.24
C LEU A 244 -15.49 0.86 -1.42
N SER A 245 -16.26 1.45 -0.50
CA SER A 245 -17.68 1.66 -0.73
C SER A 245 -17.92 2.86 -1.65
N ARG A 246 -19.01 2.81 -2.41
CA ARG A 246 -19.48 3.95 -3.21
C ARG A 246 -19.63 5.20 -2.36
N GLU A 247 -20.26 5.04 -1.20
CA GLU A 247 -20.59 6.11 -0.27
C GLU A 247 -19.30 6.77 0.24
N ARG A 248 -18.25 5.98 0.48
CA ARG A 248 -16.94 6.49 0.85
C ARG A 248 -16.33 7.36 -0.23
N ILE A 249 -16.27 6.85 -1.47
CA ILE A 249 -15.74 7.60 -2.61
C ILE A 249 -16.49 8.92 -2.80
N ARG A 250 -17.83 8.89 -2.70
CA ARG A 250 -18.70 10.06 -2.89
C ARG A 250 -18.66 11.09 -1.78
N THR A 251 -18.06 10.75 -0.64
CA THR A 251 -17.78 11.72 0.43
C THR A 251 -16.74 12.74 -0.01
N ILE A 252 -15.93 12.40 -1.02
CA ILE A 252 -14.88 13.24 -1.60
C ILE A 252 -15.37 13.76 -2.96
N PRO A 253 -15.46 15.09 -3.18
CA PRO A 253 -15.91 15.63 -4.45
C PRO A 253 -15.05 15.15 -5.63
N ARG A 254 -15.69 14.81 -6.76
CA ARG A 254 -15.02 14.38 -8.01
C ARG A 254 -13.82 15.27 -8.40
N ALA A 255 -13.95 16.59 -8.20
CA ALA A 255 -12.90 17.55 -8.51
C ALA A 255 -11.59 17.32 -7.72
N ARG A 256 -11.66 16.74 -6.50
CA ARG A 256 -10.47 16.42 -5.71
C ARG A 256 -9.70 15.24 -6.32
N PHE A 257 -10.38 14.23 -6.86
CA PHE A 257 -9.72 13.15 -7.60
C PHE A 257 -9.08 13.65 -8.90
N VAL A 258 -9.73 14.60 -9.60
CA VAL A 258 -9.13 15.27 -10.76
C VAL A 258 -7.86 16.01 -10.36
N TYR A 259 -7.88 16.74 -9.23
CA TYR A 259 -6.70 17.41 -8.70
C TYR A 259 -5.54 16.45 -8.43
N TYR A 260 -5.81 15.32 -7.77
CA TYR A 260 -4.81 14.27 -7.53
C TYR A 260 -4.22 13.70 -8.82
N ARG A 261 -5.06 13.46 -9.83
CA ARG A 261 -4.61 12.98 -11.14
C ARG A 261 -3.76 14.02 -11.85
N ASP A 262 -4.16 15.28 -11.78
CA ASP A 262 -3.46 16.40 -12.38
C ASP A 262 -2.09 16.62 -11.72
N TRP A 263 -1.99 16.47 -10.39
CA TRP A 263 -0.71 16.44 -9.67
C TRP A 263 0.19 15.32 -10.21
N LEU A 264 -0.35 14.12 -10.37
CA LEU A 264 0.40 12.97 -10.88
C LEU A 264 0.90 13.18 -12.31
N LEU A 265 0.14 13.87 -13.15
CA LEU A 265 0.53 14.23 -14.52
C LEU A 265 1.60 15.32 -14.58
N GLN A 266 1.58 16.26 -13.64
CA GLN A 266 2.40 17.47 -13.66
C GLN A 266 3.71 17.37 -12.86
N THR A 267 3.76 16.46 -11.89
CA THR A 267 4.94 16.29 -11.04
C THR A 267 6.18 15.89 -11.84
N ASP A 268 7.33 16.41 -11.43
CA ASP A 268 8.65 16.09 -11.97
C ASP A 268 9.22 14.76 -11.44
N LEU A 269 8.53 14.15 -10.48
CA LEU A 269 8.88 12.84 -9.94
C LEU A 269 8.77 11.74 -11.00
N SER A 270 9.66 10.76 -10.92
CA SER A 270 9.60 9.56 -11.77
C SER A 270 8.31 8.76 -11.49
N ASP A 271 7.88 7.96 -12.46
CA ASP A 271 6.66 7.15 -12.30
C ASP A 271 6.79 6.17 -11.12
N TYR A 272 8.00 5.65 -10.90
CA TYR A 272 8.33 4.79 -9.77
C TYR A 272 8.13 5.50 -8.41
N ILE A 273 8.71 6.69 -8.24
CA ILE A 273 8.61 7.43 -6.96
C ILE A 273 7.19 7.96 -6.75
N ALA A 274 6.56 8.51 -7.78
CA ALA A 274 5.20 9.01 -7.67
C ALA A 274 4.20 7.89 -7.33
N GLY A 275 4.35 6.70 -7.92
CA GLY A 275 3.55 5.52 -7.58
C GLY A 275 3.71 5.12 -6.11
N ARG A 276 4.96 5.00 -5.65
CA ARG A 276 5.27 4.60 -4.26
C ARG A 276 4.83 5.60 -3.20
N ILE A 277 4.84 6.90 -3.52
CA ILE A 277 4.23 7.92 -2.65
C ILE A 277 2.75 7.58 -2.41
N TRP A 278 2.01 7.28 -3.47
CA TRP A 278 0.58 7.00 -3.39
C TRP A 278 0.23 5.72 -2.66
N GLU A 279 1.14 4.74 -2.61
CA GLU A 279 0.97 3.49 -1.86
C GLU A 279 0.56 3.73 -0.40
N TYR A 280 1.08 4.80 0.22
CA TYR A 280 0.78 5.19 1.61
C TYR A 280 -0.04 6.49 1.72
N LEU A 281 -0.73 6.90 0.65
CA LEU A 281 -1.71 7.99 0.69
C LEU A 281 -3.16 7.52 0.62
N TRP A 282 -3.42 6.32 0.07
CA TRP A 282 -4.80 5.84 -0.12
C TRP A 282 -5.60 5.80 1.18
N GLN A 283 -5.00 5.31 2.27
CA GLN A 283 -5.65 5.28 3.58
C GLN A 283 -6.00 6.70 4.03
N TYR A 284 -5.09 7.66 3.89
CA TYR A 284 -5.37 9.04 4.28
C TYR A 284 -6.48 9.65 3.42
N VAL A 285 -6.42 9.45 2.11
CA VAL A 285 -7.44 9.95 1.17
C VAL A 285 -8.84 9.46 1.54
N PHE A 286 -8.99 8.22 1.99
CA PHE A 286 -10.30 7.62 2.25
C PHE A 286 -10.69 7.49 3.73
N THR A 287 -9.79 7.76 4.66
CA THR A 287 -10.09 7.69 6.11
C THR A 287 -9.81 8.98 6.85
N GLY A 288 -8.98 9.87 6.29
CA GLY A 288 -8.47 11.05 6.99
C GLY A 288 -7.42 10.72 8.04
N GLU A 289 -7.10 9.43 8.22
CA GLU A 289 -6.15 8.95 9.23
C GLU A 289 -4.81 8.63 8.56
N PRO A 290 -3.68 9.12 9.11
CA PRO A 290 -2.36 8.85 8.56
C PRO A 290 -1.90 7.41 8.82
N VAL A 291 -2.44 6.77 9.87
CA VAL A 291 -2.08 5.41 10.30
C VAL A 291 -3.35 4.54 10.36
N VAL A 292 -3.40 3.52 9.50
CA VAL A 292 -4.48 2.53 9.45
C VAL A 292 -3.87 1.13 9.52
N CYS A 293 -3.49 0.71 10.73
CA CYS A 293 -2.92 -0.60 11.03
C CYS A 293 -3.90 -1.40 11.87
N VAL A 294 -4.73 -2.20 11.21
CA VAL A 294 -5.72 -3.06 11.87
C VAL A 294 -5.07 -4.38 12.25
N ASP A 295 -5.28 -4.85 13.49
CA ASP A 295 -4.76 -6.14 13.95
C ASP A 295 -5.10 -7.27 12.98
N GLU A 296 -4.12 -8.13 12.68
CA GLU A 296 -4.26 -9.14 11.62
C GLU A 296 -5.44 -10.09 11.86
N ASN A 297 -5.63 -10.52 13.12
CA ASN A 297 -6.75 -11.39 13.50
C ASN A 297 -8.11 -10.71 13.26
N ILE A 298 -8.22 -9.40 13.54
CA ILE A 298 -9.44 -8.63 13.28
C ILE A 298 -9.65 -8.45 11.78
N CYS A 299 -8.59 -8.18 11.02
CA CYS A 299 -8.63 -8.06 9.57
C CYS A 299 -9.14 -9.37 8.92
N LEU A 300 -8.53 -10.50 9.27
CA LEU A 300 -8.91 -11.83 8.78
C LEU A 300 -10.33 -12.22 9.22
N CYS A 301 -10.68 -11.99 10.47
CA CYS A 301 -11.97 -12.41 11.00
C CYS A 301 -13.13 -11.63 10.39
N ASP A 302 -13.15 -10.31 10.55
CA ASP A 302 -14.30 -9.52 10.11
C ASP A 302 -14.21 -9.17 8.62
N GLY A 303 -13.02 -9.26 8.00
CA GLY A 303 -12.80 -8.99 6.58
C GLY A 303 -12.91 -10.21 5.67
N TYR A 304 -12.59 -11.39 6.17
CA TYR A 304 -12.53 -12.62 5.35
C TYR A 304 -13.23 -13.82 5.98
N GLY A 305 -13.81 -13.68 7.18
CA GLY A 305 -14.49 -14.78 7.87
C GLY A 305 -13.52 -15.83 8.43
N ILE A 306 -12.28 -15.46 8.73
CA ILE A 306 -11.29 -16.36 9.35
C ILE A 306 -11.04 -15.89 10.78
N CYS A 307 -11.81 -16.42 11.73
CA CYS A 307 -11.83 -15.93 13.11
C CYS A 307 -11.08 -16.85 14.06
N PHE A 308 -9.90 -16.43 14.49
CA PHE A 308 -9.05 -17.22 15.36
C PHE A 308 -9.50 -17.21 16.82
N GLY A 309 -10.47 -16.36 17.20
CA GLY A 309 -11.06 -16.31 18.53
C GLY A 309 -10.35 -15.38 19.49
N GLY A 310 -9.45 -14.55 18.97
CA GLY A 310 -8.63 -13.67 19.78
C GLY A 310 -7.19 -13.59 19.29
N PRO A 311 -6.42 -12.64 19.84
CA PRO A 311 -5.02 -12.46 19.50
C PRO A 311 -4.14 -13.64 19.93
N ASP A 312 -4.45 -14.29 21.06
CA ASP A 312 -3.63 -15.39 21.60
C ASP A 312 -3.73 -16.65 20.71
N GLU A 313 -4.95 -17.02 20.30
CA GLU A 313 -5.18 -18.13 19.39
C GLU A 313 -4.66 -17.84 17.97
N PHE A 314 -4.71 -16.57 17.54
CA PHE A 314 -4.08 -16.16 16.29
C PHE A 314 -2.56 -16.29 16.36
N GLN A 315 -1.95 -15.91 17.49
CA GLN A 315 -0.51 -16.05 17.69
C GLN A 315 -0.09 -17.53 17.67
N ALA A 316 -0.87 -18.43 18.27
CA ALA A 316 -0.59 -19.87 18.20
C ALA A 316 -0.59 -20.39 16.74
N TYR A 317 -1.53 -19.92 15.91
CA TYR A 317 -1.52 -20.21 14.47
C TYR A 317 -0.26 -19.65 13.78
N ARG A 318 0.10 -18.40 14.07
CA ARG A 318 1.29 -17.76 13.50
C ARG A 318 2.55 -18.54 13.84
N ASP A 319 2.71 -18.95 15.10
CA ASP A 319 3.88 -19.71 15.57
C ASP A 319 3.97 -21.06 14.85
N ALA A 320 2.86 -21.78 14.71
CA ALA A 320 2.81 -23.05 13.98
C ALA A 320 3.11 -22.89 12.49
N ALA A 321 2.51 -21.86 11.83
CA ALA A 321 2.74 -21.57 10.43
C ALA A 321 4.20 -21.16 10.14
N ASP A 322 4.79 -20.33 11.00
CA ASP A 322 6.19 -19.92 10.89
C ASP A 322 7.12 -21.14 11.10
N GLN A 323 6.83 -22.02 12.07
CA GLN A 323 7.61 -23.25 12.28
C GLN A 323 7.54 -24.18 11.07
N LEU A 324 6.34 -24.38 10.48
CA LEU A 324 6.17 -25.17 9.27
C LEU A 324 7.02 -24.63 8.12
N LYS A 325 6.98 -23.31 7.93
CA LYS A 325 7.75 -22.62 6.89
C LYS A 325 9.26 -22.79 7.06
N TYR A 326 9.77 -22.65 8.28
CA TYR A 326 11.19 -22.91 8.56
C TYR A 326 11.58 -24.36 8.25
N LEU A 327 10.77 -25.34 8.66
CA LEU A 327 11.03 -26.75 8.37
C LEU A 327 10.99 -27.06 6.87
N GLN A 328 10.05 -26.48 6.14
CA GLN A 328 9.95 -26.62 4.69
C GLN A 328 11.15 -25.98 3.97
N GLN A 329 11.62 -24.82 4.43
CA GLN A 329 12.82 -24.20 3.91
C GLN A 329 14.06 -25.07 4.17
N ASP A 330 14.25 -25.53 5.41
CA ASP A 330 15.34 -26.43 5.78
C ASP A 330 15.31 -27.72 4.95
N LEU A 331 14.12 -28.29 4.72
CA LEU A 331 13.94 -29.47 3.87
C LEU A 331 14.34 -29.20 2.41
N SER A 332 13.97 -28.03 1.87
CA SER A 332 14.33 -27.64 0.51
C SER A 332 15.85 -27.44 0.37
N GLU A 333 16.48 -26.77 1.32
CA GLU A 333 17.93 -26.56 1.35
C GLU A 333 18.69 -27.89 1.49
N TRP A 334 18.22 -28.76 2.39
CA TRP A 334 18.75 -30.12 2.55
C TRP A 334 18.67 -30.92 1.26
N THR A 335 17.51 -30.90 0.59
CA THR A 335 17.27 -31.65 -0.66
C THR A 335 18.18 -31.14 -1.77
N PHE A 336 18.30 -29.82 -1.91
CA PHE A 336 19.19 -29.21 -2.89
C PHE A 336 20.64 -29.62 -2.68
N LEU A 337 21.15 -29.55 -1.44
CA LEU A 337 22.51 -29.94 -1.11
C LEU A 337 22.75 -31.45 -1.32
N ALA A 338 21.80 -32.29 -0.95
CA ALA A 338 21.89 -33.74 -1.15
C ALA A 338 21.96 -34.11 -2.64
N ASP A 339 21.15 -33.46 -3.47
CA ASP A 339 21.14 -33.67 -4.92
C ASP A 339 22.45 -33.19 -5.58
N ASP A 340 22.96 -32.03 -5.18
CA ASP A 340 24.23 -31.48 -5.67
C ASP A 340 25.42 -32.40 -5.31
N LEU A 341 25.47 -32.90 -4.06
CA LEU A 341 26.50 -33.84 -3.62
C LEU A 341 26.44 -35.16 -4.41
N ALA A 342 25.24 -35.71 -4.60
CA ALA A 342 25.04 -36.93 -5.37
C ALA A 342 25.45 -36.75 -6.85
N PHE A 343 25.21 -35.56 -7.40
CA PHE A 343 25.62 -35.21 -8.76
C PHE A 343 27.15 -35.08 -8.89
N ALA A 344 27.80 -34.38 -7.97
CA ALA A 344 29.26 -34.22 -7.93
C ALA A 344 29.97 -35.57 -7.75
N GLU A 345 29.44 -36.47 -6.91
CA GLU A 345 29.94 -37.84 -6.75
C GLU A 345 29.91 -38.58 -8.09
N LYS A 346 28.79 -38.48 -8.83
CA LYS A 346 28.61 -39.14 -10.13
C LYS A 346 29.57 -38.62 -11.21
N LEU A 347 29.98 -37.34 -11.13
CA LEU A 347 30.98 -36.76 -12.03
C LEU A 347 32.42 -37.06 -11.61
N GLY A 348 32.63 -37.63 -10.42
CA GLY A 348 33.97 -37.85 -9.86
C GLY A 348 34.68 -36.54 -9.49
N GLU A 349 33.90 -35.49 -9.20
CA GLU A 349 34.41 -34.16 -8.86
C GLU A 349 34.64 -33.96 -7.36
N LEU A 350 34.28 -34.96 -6.54
CA LEU A 350 34.55 -34.95 -5.11
C LEU A 350 35.98 -35.44 -4.84
N ASP A 351 36.81 -34.60 -4.21
CA ASP A 351 38.15 -34.95 -3.72
C ASP A 351 38.14 -35.18 -2.21
N GLU A 352 38.99 -36.09 -1.71
CA GLU A 352 39.11 -36.44 -0.28
C GLU A 352 39.58 -35.26 0.59
N THR A 353 40.08 -34.18 -0.02
CA THR A 353 40.49 -32.96 0.67
C THR A 353 39.40 -31.89 0.78
N MET A 354 38.24 -32.10 0.16
CA MET A 354 37.12 -31.16 0.22
C MET A 354 36.39 -31.26 1.57
N GLU A 355 36.31 -30.13 2.28
CA GLU A 355 35.49 -30.01 3.50
C GLU A 355 34.04 -29.78 3.09
N LEU A 356 33.27 -30.86 3.00
CA LEU A 356 31.86 -30.83 2.65
C LEU A 356 31.02 -30.76 3.93
N ASP A 357 30.09 -29.81 3.98
CA ASP A 357 29.07 -29.77 5.03
C ASP A 357 27.99 -30.81 4.70
N ILE A 358 28.24 -32.06 5.08
CA ILE A 358 27.34 -33.18 4.76
C ILE A 358 26.16 -33.15 5.75
N PRO A 359 24.92 -33.01 5.26
CA PRO A 359 23.77 -33.04 6.13
C PRO A 359 23.66 -34.36 6.91
N PRO A 360 23.21 -34.35 8.18
CA PRO A 360 23.13 -35.58 8.97
C PRO A 360 22.18 -36.61 8.35
N LEU A 361 22.64 -37.85 8.20
CA LEU A 361 21.82 -38.97 7.70
C LEU A 361 20.60 -39.21 8.60
N GLY A 362 19.42 -39.32 8.00
CA GLY A 362 18.15 -39.58 8.70
C GLY A 362 17.42 -38.34 9.23
N ARG A 363 18.06 -37.15 9.22
CA ARG A 363 17.44 -35.88 9.63
C ARG A 363 16.30 -35.44 8.69
N GLU A 364 16.39 -35.79 7.41
CA GLU A 364 15.34 -35.54 6.41
C GLU A 364 14.01 -36.20 6.81
N GLY A 365 14.04 -37.48 7.19
CA GLY A 365 12.83 -38.22 7.57
C GLY A 365 12.15 -37.62 8.80
N THR A 366 12.94 -37.25 9.82
CA THR A 366 12.41 -36.59 11.01
C THR A 366 11.84 -35.21 10.72
N MET A 367 12.50 -34.42 9.87
CA MET A 367 12.01 -33.09 9.47
C MET A 367 10.72 -33.19 8.64
N LYS A 368 10.59 -34.20 7.77
CA LYS A 368 9.35 -34.45 7.01
C LYS A 368 8.20 -34.84 7.92
N GLU A 369 8.42 -35.78 8.85
CA GLU A 369 7.37 -36.18 9.80
C GLU A 369 6.92 -35.01 10.71
N GLU A 370 7.85 -34.15 11.11
CA GLU A 370 7.54 -32.94 11.89
C GLU A 370 6.76 -31.92 11.05
N ALA A 371 7.19 -31.66 9.81
CA ALA A 371 6.48 -30.77 8.89
C ALA A 371 5.06 -31.26 8.60
N ASP A 372 4.86 -32.55 8.31
CA ASP A 372 3.54 -33.13 8.05
C ASP A 372 2.62 -33.00 9.28
N THR A 373 3.17 -33.15 10.49
CA THR A 373 2.42 -32.99 11.75
C THR A 373 1.95 -31.56 11.93
N ILE A 374 2.83 -30.58 11.74
CA ILE A 374 2.52 -29.16 11.91
C ILE A 374 1.60 -28.68 10.78
N GLU A 375 1.76 -29.19 9.56
CA GLU A 375 0.84 -28.90 8.45
C GLU A 375 -0.59 -29.33 8.80
N HIS A 376 -0.77 -30.49 9.42
CA HIS A 376 -2.07 -30.92 9.90
C HIS A 376 -2.63 -29.99 10.99
N GLU A 377 -1.81 -29.59 11.96
CA GLU A 377 -2.20 -28.65 13.02
C GLU A 377 -2.62 -27.29 12.45
N VAL A 378 -1.82 -26.72 11.54
CA VAL A 378 -2.13 -25.45 10.86
C VAL A 378 -3.46 -25.56 10.09
N ALA A 379 -3.67 -26.66 9.36
CA ALA A 379 -4.91 -26.89 8.64
C ALA A 379 -6.12 -27.00 9.58
N GLU A 380 -6.00 -27.67 10.72
CA GLU A 380 -7.06 -27.74 11.73
C GLU A 380 -7.37 -26.37 12.35
N LEU A 381 -6.34 -25.56 12.66
CA LEU A 381 -6.51 -24.21 13.19
C LEU A 381 -7.26 -23.30 12.20
N ILE A 382 -6.87 -23.33 10.92
CA ILE A 382 -7.56 -22.58 9.85
C ILE A 382 -9.00 -23.08 9.70
N HIS A 383 -9.22 -24.39 9.69
CA HIS A 383 -10.57 -24.97 9.58
C HIS A 383 -11.48 -24.50 10.72
N ASN A 384 -11.00 -24.55 11.96
CA ASN A 384 -11.73 -24.08 13.13
C ASN A 384 -11.97 -22.56 13.10
N ALA A 385 -11.03 -21.78 12.57
CA ALA A 385 -11.19 -20.35 12.38
C ALA A 385 -12.27 -20.01 11.34
N LEU A 386 -12.32 -20.77 10.25
CA LEU A 386 -13.36 -20.67 9.23
C LEU A 386 -14.74 -20.99 9.79
N GLN A 387 -14.88 -22.12 10.51
CA GLN A 387 -16.17 -22.50 11.12
C GLN A 387 -16.70 -21.45 12.09
N ARG A 388 -15.82 -20.81 12.86
CA ARG A 388 -16.21 -19.71 13.76
C ARG A 388 -16.60 -18.44 12.99
N GLY A 389 -15.89 -18.14 11.92
CA GLY A 389 -16.16 -16.97 11.10
C GLY A 389 -17.47 -17.04 10.31
N GLU A 390 -18.11 -18.20 10.19
CA GLU A 390 -19.48 -18.31 9.65
C GLU A 390 -20.53 -17.62 10.53
N ASP A 391 -20.27 -17.43 11.84
CA ASP A 391 -21.19 -16.72 12.74
C ASP A 391 -20.91 -15.20 12.76
N PRO A 392 -21.83 -14.35 12.23
CA PRO A 392 -21.66 -12.90 12.21
C PRO A 392 -21.51 -12.28 13.59
N LYS A 393 -22.05 -12.91 14.64
CA LYS A 393 -21.96 -12.45 16.02
C LYS A 393 -20.55 -12.68 16.58
N LEU A 394 -19.93 -13.81 16.27
CA LEU A 394 -18.54 -14.08 16.66
C LEU A 394 -17.57 -13.15 15.93
N ARG A 395 -17.81 -12.89 14.64
CA ARG A 395 -17.05 -11.89 13.88
C ARG A 395 -17.09 -10.51 14.53
N ALA A 396 -18.29 -10.07 14.92
CA ALA A 396 -18.48 -8.79 15.58
C ALA A 396 -17.78 -8.73 16.94
N LEU A 397 -17.85 -9.82 17.71
CA LEU A 397 -17.19 -9.95 19.00
C LEU A 397 -15.67 -9.82 18.88
N GLU A 398 -15.05 -10.55 17.94
CA GLU A 398 -13.60 -10.51 17.73
C GLU A 398 -13.14 -9.15 17.20
N ALA A 399 -13.94 -8.49 16.35
CA ALA A 399 -13.68 -7.13 15.90
C ALA A 399 -14.01 -6.04 16.95
N GLY A 400 -14.47 -6.41 18.14
CA GLY A 400 -14.80 -5.46 19.21
C GLY A 400 -15.97 -4.52 18.89
N ARG A 401 -16.85 -4.90 17.96
CA ARG A 401 -17.99 -4.07 17.50
C ARG A 401 -19.33 -4.62 18.01
N PRO A 402 -20.35 -3.76 18.20
CA PRO A 402 -21.69 -4.24 18.52
C PRO A 402 -22.25 -5.12 17.39
N TRP A 403 -23.09 -6.08 17.77
CA TRP A 403 -23.86 -6.92 16.85
C TRP A 403 -25.35 -6.71 17.08
N ASN A 404 -26.10 -6.51 16.00
CA ASN A 404 -27.55 -6.46 16.01
C ASN A 404 -28.14 -7.63 15.22
N GLU A 405 -29.36 -8.02 15.57
CA GLU A 405 -30.10 -9.04 14.83
C GLU A 405 -30.31 -8.60 13.38
N GLY A 406 -29.80 -9.39 12.44
CA GLY A 406 -29.77 -9.04 11.02
C GLY A 406 -28.44 -8.46 10.53
N ASP A 407 -27.41 -8.31 11.37
CA ASP A 407 -26.06 -8.03 10.86
C ASP A 407 -25.50 -9.30 10.22
N GLY A 408 -25.25 -9.24 8.90
CA GLY A 408 -24.85 -10.39 8.08
C GLY A 408 -23.35 -10.47 7.73
N PHE A 409 -23.09 -11.20 6.64
CA PHE A 409 -21.86 -11.16 5.83
C PHE A 409 -22.09 -10.30 4.60
#